data_AF-A0AA88HQ03-F1
#
_entry.id   AF-A0AA88HQ03-F1
#
_cell.length_a   1.000
_cell.length_b   1.000
_cell.length_c   1.000
_cell.angle_alpha   90.00
_cell.angle_beta   90.00
_cell.angle_gamma   90.00
#
_symmetry.space_group_name_H-M   'P 1'
#
loop_
_entity.id
_entity.type
_entity.pdbx_description
1 polymer ?
#
loop_
_entity_poly.entity_id
_entity_poly.type
_entity_poly.pdbx_seq_one_letter_code
_entity_poly.pdbx_strand_id
1 'polypeptide(L)'
;MTDSEPNSVKFKCGNISDDVDSFESLPEPIARRRIEPMSLICHRTGIMGKFLNRYSPFLSPCVIAYSLISSGILFVIWRRTLKTTYERSSLLQVRIPESKQSLDGSHSNRGLFIGVILFVSAILSLILYFILVEQPSLRRDAVVALNCVELTLYTVTLLSVLLGIYEMRVLRFRSMRTRLKLDNALLVVSQTGIMVYCIFTITASYFSSSSSHLMLFASLANLLQTCGQTLFVLNAMRRVAKNMEQVKKKPGRQVVTFLFVANYAMWALNIFEKSRAEAHPLQLDFFGVWAWSVVSQITLPLAIFYRFHSTVCLFEVWKNCYKLKPDQL
;
A
#
# COMPACT_ATOMS: atom_id res chain seq x y z
N MET A 1 30.29 -56.69 -14.36
CA MET A 1 29.12 -56.71 -15.27
C MET A 1 28.33 -55.46 -14.94
N THR A 2 28.54 -54.42 -15.73
CA THR A 2 28.11 -53.04 -15.48
C THR A 2 26.70 -52.83 -16.01
N ASP A 3 25.78 -52.48 -15.11
CA ASP A 3 24.44 -52.00 -15.43
C ASP A 3 24.47 -50.55 -15.92
N SER A 4 23.68 -50.30 -16.97
CA SER A 4 23.54 -49.04 -17.71
C SER A 4 22.36 -48.19 -17.19
N GLU A 5 22.64 -46.98 -16.71
CA GLU A 5 21.66 -45.92 -16.46
C GLU A 5 21.18 -45.22 -17.77
N PRO A 6 19.92 -44.78 -17.89
CA PRO A 6 19.44 -44.00 -19.02
C PRO A 6 19.58 -42.47 -18.80
N ASN A 7 20.41 -41.86 -19.64
CA ASN A 7 20.37 -40.51 -20.21
C ASN A 7 19.61 -39.39 -19.45
N SER A 8 20.35 -38.67 -18.60
CA SER A 8 20.00 -37.28 -18.26
C SER A 8 20.45 -36.33 -19.38
N VAL A 9 19.50 -35.70 -20.07
CA VAL A 9 19.80 -34.66 -21.07
C VAL A 9 20.32 -33.41 -20.35
N LYS A 10 21.65 -33.28 -20.25
CA LYS A 10 22.31 -32.03 -19.84
C LYS A 10 22.39 -31.08 -21.04
N PHE A 11 21.57 -30.03 -21.02
CA PHE A 11 21.77 -28.90 -21.94
C PHE A 11 23.03 -28.13 -21.52
N LYS A 12 24.07 -28.22 -22.34
CA LYS A 12 25.31 -27.44 -22.23
C LYS A 12 25.06 -26.09 -22.95
N CYS A 13 25.08 -24.94 -22.26
CA CYS A 13 25.12 -23.63 -22.95
C CYS A 13 26.49 -23.57 -23.66
N GLY A 14 26.48 -23.67 -24.99
CA GLY A 14 27.67 -23.59 -25.84
C GLY A 14 28.18 -22.16 -25.94
N ASN A 15 29.50 -22.00 -26.05
CA ASN A 15 30.13 -20.70 -26.29
C ASN A 15 29.79 -20.20 -27.70
N ILE A 16 29.51 -18.90 -27.79
CA ILE A 16 29.34 -18.17 -29.05
C ILE A 16 30.72 -18.02 -29.67
N SER A 17 31.02 -18.86 -30.64
CA SER A 17 31.92 -18.68 -31.78
C SER A 17 31.86 -19.99 -32.57
N ASP A 18 31.69 -19.91 -33.89
CA ASP A 18 31.69 -21.02 -34.84
C ASP A 18 30.31 -21.70 -34.97
N ASP A 19 29.45 -21.11 -35.80
CA ASP A 19 28.50 -21.77 -36.73
C ASP A 19 27.59 -20.70 -37.35
N VAL A 20 28.22 -19.74 -38.05
CA VAL A 20 27.57 -18.99 -39.12
C VAL A 20 28.07 -19.68 -40.39
N ASP A 21 27.27 -20.60 -40.92
CA ASP A 21 27.30 -21.12 -42.30
C ASP A 21 26.90 -22.60 -42.30
N SER A 22 25.62 -22.88 -42.08
CA SER A 22 24.93 -24.06 -42.62
C SER A 22 23.55 -24.17 -42.02
N PHE A 23 22.52 -23.62 -42.68
CA PHE A 23 21.20 -24.26 -42.77
C PHE A 23 20.35 -23.50 -43.80
N GLU A 24 20.86 -23.49 -45.03
CA GLU A 24 20.02 -23.31 -46.21
C GLU A 24 19.50 -24.69 -46.59
N SER A 25 18.19 -24.80 -46.86
CA SER A 25 17.41 -25.99 -47.24
C SER A 25 16.81 -26.85 -46.12
N LEU A 26 15.52 -26.64 -45.80
CA LEU A 26 14.48 -27.69 -45.74
C LEU A 26 13.08 -27.05 -45.46
N PRO A 27 11.97 -27.66 -45.93
CA PRO A 27 10.69 -26.98 -46.17
C PRO A 27 9.73 -26.94 -44.97
N GLU A 28 8.87 -25.92 -44.94
CA GLU A 28 7.74 -25.75 -44.00
C GLU A 28 6.73 -26.92 -44.07
N PRO A 29 6.00 -27.30 -42.98
CA PRO A 29 5.25 -26.36 -42.13
C PRO A 29 5.15 -26.74 -40.63
N ILE A 30 5.78 -25.96 -39.74
CA ILE A 30 5.38 -25.85 -38.31
C ILE A 30 5.58 -24.39 -37.85
N ALA A 31 4.96 -23.45 -38.56
CA ALA A 31 4.99 -22.03 -38.21
C ALA A 31 3.93 -21.71 -37.13
N ARG A 32 4.19 -22.08 -35.85
CA ARG A 32 3.64 -21.36 -34.68
C ARG A 32 4.23 -21.74 -33.32
N ARG A 33 5.52 -22.09 -33.24
CA ARG A 33 6.23 -22.01 -31.96
C ARG A 33 6.88 -20.64 -31.88
N ARG A 34 6.31 -19.76 -31.05
CA ARG A 34 6.86 -18.47 -30.66
C ARG A 34 8.34 -18.67 -30.32
N ILE A 35 9.24 -18.25 -31.20
CA ILE A 35 10.68 -18.20 -30.93
C ILE A 35 10.87 -17.09 -29.91
N GLU A 36 10.75 -17.42 -28.63
CA GLU A 36 11.40 -16.60 -27.61
C GLU A 36 12.91 -16.77 -27.81
N PRO A 37 13.70 -15.67 -27.85
CA PRO A 37 15.12 -15.78 -28.08
C PRO A 37 15.76 -16.67 -27.01
N MET A 38 16.54 -17.66 -27.43
CA MET A 38 17.23 -18.65 -26.58
C MET A 38 18.09 -17.99 -25.46
N SER A 39 18.49 -16.72 -25.64
CA SER A 39 19.18 -15.92 -24.63
C SER A 39 18.33 -15.60 -23.40
N LEU A 40 17.01 -15.47 -23.54
CA LEU A 40 16.07 -15.24 -22.45
C LEU A 40 15.88 -16.51 -21.59
N ILE A 41 16.09 -17.68 -22.20
CA ILE A 41 15.96 -18.98 -21.54
C ILE A 41 17.23 -19.31 -20.72
N CYS A 42 18.45 -19.01 -21.20
CA CYS A 42 19.69 -19.28 -20.43
C CYS A 42 19.84 -18.31 -19.21
N HIS A 43 19.23 -17.11 -19.19
CA HIS A 43 19.20 -16.26 -17.98
C HIS A 43 18.21 -16.79 -16.91
N ARG A 44 17.19 -17.55 -17.32
CA ARG A 44 16.11 -18.06 -16.45
C ARG A 44 16.42 -19.44 -15.83
N THR A 45 17.50 -20.10 -16.23
CA THR A 45 17.88 -21.45 -15.77
C THR A 45 18.88 -21.47 -14.59
N GLY A 46 19.61 -20.37 -14.36
CA GLY A 46 20.52 -20.23 -13.21
C GLY A 46 19.80 -20.15 -11.86
N ILE A 47 20.52 -20.35 -10.75
CA ILE A 47 19.98 -20.22 -9.37
C ILE A 47 19.27 -18.88 -9.19
N MET A 48 19.86 -17.79 -9.72
CA MET A 48 19.26 -16.45 -9.69
C MET A 48 17.96 -16.37 -10.51
N GLY A 49 17.86 -17.04 -11.65
CA GLY A 49 16.64 -17.10 -12.47
C GLY A 49 15.51 -17.87 -11.77
N LYS A 50 15.83 -19.00 -11.13
CA LYS A 50 14.88 -19.77 -10.31
C LYS A 50 14.44 -18.98 -9.07
N PHE A 51 15.37 -18.27 -8.43
CA PHE A 51 15.08 -17.37 -7.31
C PHE A 51 14.16 -16.23 -7.75
N LEU A 52 14.54 -15.48 -8.79
CA LEU A 52 13.70 -14.39 -9.33
C LEU A 52 12.32 -14.88 -9.76
N ASN A 53 12.20 -16.03 -10.42
CA ASN A 53 10.90 -16.55 -10.82
C ASN A 53 10.02 -16.92 -9.60
N ARG A 54 10.63 -17.38 -8.50
CA ARG A 54 9.94 -17.69 -7.23
C ARG A 54 9.55 -16.44 -6.44
N TYR A 55 10.39 -15.41 -6.44
CA TYR A 55 10.16 -14.18 -5.67
C TYR A 55 9.52 -13.03 -6.47
N SER A 56 9.47 -13.12 -7.80
CA SER A 56 8.87 -12.10 -8.68
C SER A 56 7.42 -11.75 -8.32
N PRO A 57 6.55 -12.71 -7.97
CA PRO A 57 5.20 -12.39 -7.50
C PRO A 57 5.19 -11.54 -6.22
N PHE A 58 6.18 -11.71 -5.34
CA PHE A 58 6.31 -10.94 -4.10
C PHE A 58 6.89 -9.53 -4.33
N LEU A 59 7.72 -9.36 -5.37
CA LEU A 59 8.41 -8.10 -5.67
C LEU A 59 7.60 -7.18 -6.58
N SER A 60 6.73 -7.74 -7.43
CA SER A 60 5.91 -6.97 -8.38
C SER A 60 5.10 -5.84 -7.73
N PRO A 61 4.43 -6.04 -6.57
CA PRO A 61 3.68 -4.97 -5.90
C PRO A 61 4.58 -3.88 -5.34
N CYS A 62 5.76 -4.26 -4.85
CA CYS A 62 6.77 -3.33 -4.34
C CYS A 62 7.32 -2.45 -5.47
N VAL A 63 7.58 -3.01 -6.65
CA VAL A 63 8.01 -2.25 -7.83
C VAL A 63 6.93 -1.26 -8.26
N ILE A 64 5.67 -1.69 -8.34
CA ILE A 64 4.56 -0.81 -8.71
C ILE A 64 4.40 0.32 -7.68
N ALA A 65 4.46 0.01 -6.39
CA ALA A 65 4.39 1.01 -5.32
C ALA A 65 5.54 2.02 -5.40
N TYR A 66 6.77 1.54 -5.64
CA TYR A 66 7.94 2.38 -5.84
C TYR A 66 7.77 3.33 -7.03
N SER A 67 7.28 2.84 -8.17
CA SER A 67 7.03 3.66 -9.35
C SER A 67 5.97 4.74 -9.10
N LEU A 68 4.89 4.42 -8.40
CA LEU A 68 3.85 5.39 -8.05
C LEU A 68 4.34 6.46 -7.07
N ILE A 69 5.05 6.06 -6.01
CA ILE A 69 5.63 6.99 -5.03
C ILE A 69 6.63 7.91 -5.72
N SER A 70 7.52 7.36 -6.55
CA SER A 70 8.52 8.12 -7.30
C SER A 70 7.87 9.12 -8.26
N SER A 71 6.83 8.70 -9.00
CA SER A 71 6.06 9.59 -9.88
C SER A 71 5.41 10.74 -9.10
N GLY A 72 4.80 10.44 -7.95
CA GLY A 72 4.21 11.46 -7.08
C GLY A 72 5.24 12.46 -6.54
N ILE A 73 6.41 11.98 -6.10
CA ILE A 73 7.52 12.83 -5.64
C ILE A 73 8.04 13.71 -6.79
N LEU A 74 8.29 13.12 -7.96
CA LEU A 74 8.74 13.85 -9.15
C LEU A 74 7.74 14.93 -9.57
N PHE A 75 6.44 14.64 -9.53
CA PHE A 75 5.40 15.63 -9.81
C PHE A 75 5.46 16.80 -8.81
N VAL A 76 5.65 16.52 -7.52
CA VAL A 76 5.78 17.56 -6.48
C VAL A 76 7.05 18.40 -6.71
N ILE A 77 8.18 17.76 -7.03
CA ILE A 77 9.44 18.46 -7.33
C ILE A 77 9.27 19.34 -8.57
N TRP A 78 8.72 18.79 -9.66
CA TRP A 78 8.44 19.51 -10.91
C TRP A 78 7.61 20.77 -10.67
N ARG A 79 6.48 20.65 -9.95
CA ARG A 79 5.64 21.82 -9.63
C ARG A 79 6.34 22.84 -8.75
N ARG A 80 7.26 22.41 -7.87
CA ARG A 80 8.06 23.34 -7.06
C ARG A 80 9.02 24.10 -7.95
N THR A 81 9.79 23.42 -8.79
CA THR A 81 10.73 24.04 -9.73
C THR A 81 10.03 25.04 -10.64
N LEU A 82 8.84 24.70 -11.17
CA LEU A 82 8.05 25.62 -11.98
C LEU A 82 7.63 26.90 -11.24
N LYS A 83 7.35 26.82 -9.93
CA LYS A 83 7.06 28.01 -9.11
C LYS A 83 8.31 28.83 -8.84
N THR A 84 9.43 28.19 -8.54
CA THR A 84 10.71 28.89 -8.31
C THR A 84 11.19 29.61 -9.57
N THR A 85 10.94 29.07 -10.77
CA THR A 85 11.27 29.74 -12.04
C THR A 85 10.40 30.97 -12.30
N TYR A 86 9.15 30.99 -11.81
CA TYR A 86 8.24 32.13 -11.97
C TYR A 86 8.44 33.23 -10.92
N GLU A 87 8.82 32.89 -9.69
CA GLU A 87 9.01 33.87 -8.58
C GLU A 87 10.45 34.40 -8.45
N ARG A 88 11.43 33.90 -9.21
CA ARG A 88 12.83 34.40 -9.15
C ARG A 88 13.01 35.85 -9.63
N SER A 89 11.96 36.46 -10.17
CA SER A 89 11.92 37.90 -10.52
C SER A 89 11.46 38.81 -9.38
N SER A 90 11.07 38.29 -8.22
CA SER A 90 10.61 39.12 -7.11
C SER A 90 11.05 38.59 -5.74
N LEU A 91 12.15 39.20 -5.25
CA LEU A 91 12.58 39.36 -3.85
C LEU A 91 13.28 38.17 -3.14
N LEU A 92 14.54 38.46 -2.80
CA LEU A 92 15.28 38.00 -1.61
C LEU A 92 14.35 37.61 -0.45
N GLN A 93 14.23 36.31 -0.16
CA GLN A 93 13.48 35.85 1.00
C GLN A 93 14.41 35.35 2.11
N VAL A 94 14.36 36.10 3.21
CA VAL A 94 14.94 35.85 4.53
C VAL A 94 14.71 34.41 4.99
N ARG A 95 15.79 33.77 5.41
CA ARG A 95 15.83 32.43 6.01
C ARG A 95 15.33 32.52 7.46
N ILE A 96 14.15 31.97 7.74
CA ILE A 96 13.62 31.86 9.11
C ILE A 96 14.30 30.66 9.82
N PRO A 97 14.76 30.78 11.09
CA PRO A 97 15.43 29.69 11.79
C PRO A 97 14.47 28.55 12.12
N GLU A 98 14.96 27.31 12.03
CA GLU A 98 14.28 26.12 12.55
C GLU A 98 14.20 26.21 14.08
N SER A 99 13.01 26.41 14.63
CA SER A 99 12.78 26.24 16.07
C SER A 99 12.96 24.77 16.44
N LYS A 100 14.03 24.44 17.16
CA LYS A 100 14.23 23.15 17.83
C LYS A 100 12.98 22.83 18.67
N GLN A 101 12.19 21.85 18.23
CA GLN A 101 11.09 21.32 19.03
C GLN A 101 11.67 20.31 20.01
N SER A 102 11.60 20.60 21.31
CA SER A 102 11.69 19.56 22.33
C SER A 102 10.50 18.62 22.13
N LEU A 103 10.80 17.39 21.70
CA LEU A 103 9.81 16.31 21.65
C LEU A 103 9.44 15.91 23.08
N ASP A 104 8.54 16.65 23.71
CA ASP A 104 7.86 16.14 24.91
C ASP A 104 6.87 15.06 24.48
N GLY A 105 7.40 13.83 24.38
CA GLY A 105 6.76 12.62 23.91
C GLY A 105 5.81 11.96 24.92
N SER A 106 5.79 12.40 26.19
CA SER A 106 5.04 11.75 27.26
C SER A 106 3.54 11.56 26.93
N HIS A 107 2.90 12.55 26.29
CA HIS A 107 1.49 12.45 25.88
C HIS A 107 1.23 11.58 24.64
N SER A 108 2.27 11.12 23.91
CA SER A 108 2.14 10.33 22.68
C SER A 108 2.35 8.82 22.92
N ASN A 109 2.96 8.45 24.04
CA ASN A 109 3.49 7.10 24.26
C ASN A 109 2.42 6.01 24.35
N ARG A 110 1.22 6.31 24.90
CA ARG A 110 0.12 5.33 25.01
C ARG A 110 -0.42 4.91 23.66
N GLY A 111 -0.71 5.87 22.78
CA GLY A 111 -1.20 5.59 21.42
C GLY A 111 -0.14 4.88 20.57
N LEU A 112 1.13 5.23 20.76
CA LEU A 112 2.25 4.55 20.10
C LEU A 112 2.32 3.08 20.52
N PHE A 113 2.25 2.78 21.82
CA PHE A 113 2.37 1.42 22.34
C PHE A 113 1.25 0.50 21.82
N ILE A 114 -0.01 0.96 21.88
CA ILE A 114 -1.16 0.22 21.33
C ILE A 114 -0.99 0.02 19.82
N GLY A 115 -0.51 1.06 19.11
CA GLY A 115 -0.24 0.97 17.68
C GLY A 115 0.84 -0.06 17.34
N VAL A 116 1.92 -0.12 18.12
CA VAL A 116 3.01 -1.09 17.94
C VAL A 116 2.54 -2.51 18.20
N ILE A 117 1.75 -2.75 19.26
CA ILE A 117 1.16 -4.08 19.52
C ILE A 117 0.31 -4.52 18.33
N LEU A 118 -0.55 -3.63 17.82
CA LEU A 118 -1.40 -3.93 16.68
C LEU A 118 -0.58 -4.17 15.40
N PHE A 119 0.50 -3.41 15.18
CA PHE A 119 1.41 -3.62 14.05
C PHE A 119 2.12 -4.98 14.13
N VAL A 120 2.65 -5.34 15.29
CA VAL A 120 3.29 -6.64 15.53
C VAL A 120 2.28 -7.76 15.34
N SER A 121 1.08 -7.64 15.90
CA SER A 121 -0.02 -8.59 15.71
C SER A 121 -0.36 -8.77 14.23
N ALA A 122 -0.49 -7.69 13.46
CA ALA A 122 -0.79 -7.74 12.04
C ALA A 122 0.31 -8.46 11.24
N ILE A 123 1.58 -8.18 11.55
CA ILE A 123 2.72 -8.88 10.92
C ILE A 123 2.72 -10.37 11.26
N LEU A 124 2.48 -10.73 12.53
CA LEU A 124 2.43 -12.14 12.94
C LEU A 124 1.28 -12.87 12.23
N SER A 125 0.10 -12.26 12.15
CA SER A 125 -1.04 -12.81 11.40
C SER A 125 -0.73 -12.98 9.91
N LEU A 126 -0.02 -12.02 9.31
CA LEU A 126 0.43 -12.10 7.92
C LEU A 126 1.39 -13.26 7.68
N ILE A 127 2.39 -13.44 8.56
CA ILE A 127 3.36 -14.55 8.47
C ILE A 127 2.64 -15.89 8.61
N LEU A 128 1.70 -16.00 9.57
CA LEU A 128 0.91 -17.22 9.75
C LEU A 128 0.06 -17.52 8.51
N TYR A 129 -0.60 -16.53 7.93
CA TYR A 129 -1.34 -16.71 6.68
C TYR A 129 -0.46 -17.29 5.57
N PHE A 130 0.76 -16.76 5.41
CA PHE A 130 1.70 -17.27 4.40
C PHE A 130 2.07 -18.73 4.59
N ILE A 131 2.23 -19.16 5.84
CA ILE A 131 2.58 -20.55 6.16
C ILE A 131 1.36 -21.46 5.93
N LEU A 132 0.16 -21.02 6.33
CA LEU A 132 -1.04 -21.85 6.28
C LEU A 132 -1.64 -21.96 4.87
N VAL A 133 -1.49 -20.95 4.01
CA VAL A 133 -2.06 -20.96 2.64
C VAL A 133 -1.39 -21.99 1.72
N GLU A 134 -0.12 -22.36 2.00
CA GLU A 134 0.60 -23.39 1.25
C GLU A 134 0.06 -24.81 1.50
N GLN A 135 -0.66 -25.02 2.61
CA GLN A 135 -1.26 -26.31 2.97
C GLN A 135 -2.71 -26.37 2.47
N PRO A 136 -3.06 -27.28 1.53
CA PRO A 136 -4.39 -27.31 0.91
C PRO A 136 -5.52 -27.62 1.90
N SER A 137 -5.24 -28.37 2.97
CA SER A 137 -6.22 -28.65 4.04
C SER A 137 -6.54 -27.43 4.90
N LEU A 138 -5.57 -26.56 5.15
CA LEU A 138 -5.67 -25.38 6.03
C LEU A 138 -5.97 -24.09 5.26
N ARG A 139 -5.99 -24.11 3.93
CA ARG A 139 -6.17 -22.92 3.09
C ARG A 139 -7.46 -22.16 3.41
N ARG A 140 -8.56 -22.86 3.65
CA ARG A 140 -9.85 -22.22 4.02
C ARG A 140 -9.75 -21.52 5.38
N ASP A 141 -9.16 -22.19 6.36
CA ASP A 141 -8.97 -21.63 7.71
C ASP A 141 -8.04 -20.41 7.69
N ALA A 142 -7.00 -20.44 6.85
CA ALA A 142 -6.09 -19.32 6.65
C ALA A 142 -6.83 -18.08 6.12
N VAL A 143 -7.70 -18.26 5.12
CA VAL A 143 -8.49 -17.17 4.54
C VAL A 143 -9.50 -16.62 5.55
N VAL A 144 -10.15 -17.48 6.34
CA VAL A 144 -11.08 -17.05 7.40
C VAL A 144 -10.35 -16.26 8.47
N ALA A 145 -9.23 -16.78 8.99
CA ALA A 145 -8.42 -16.11 10.01
C ALA A 145 -7.95 -14.72 9.54
N LEU A 146 -7.52 -14.62 8.28
CA LEU A 146 -7.10 -13.36 7.68
C LEU A 146 -8.25 -12.34 7.59
N ASN A 147 -9.42 -12.75 7.10
CA ASN A 147 -10.60 -11.87 7.06
C ASN A 147 -11.04 -11.41 8.46
N CYS A 148 -10.89 -12.26 9.49
CA CYS A 148 -11.13 -11.87 10.88
C CYS A 148 -10.14 -10.81 11.38
N VAL A 149 -8.86 -10.95 11.03
CA VAL A 149 -7.82 -9.96 11.36
C VAL A 149 -8.09 -8.64 10.64
N GLU A 150 -8.40 -8.67 9.34
CA GLU A 150 -8.78 -7.49 8.56
C GLU A 150 -10.01 -6.79 9.17
N LEU A 151 -11.07 -7.53 9.46
CA LEU A 151 -12.28 -6.98 10.08
C LEU A 151 -11.99 -6.32 11.43
N THR A 152 -11.20 -6.97 12.27
CA THR A 152 -10.79 -6.42 13.58
C THR A 152 -9.97 -5.15 13.39
N LEU A 153 -9.02 -5.15 12.46
CA LEU A 153 -8.17 -4.00 12.17
C LEU A 153 -8.98 -2.81 11.65
N TYR A 154 -9.90 -3.04 10.70
CA TYR A 154 -10.74 -1.98 10.14
C TYR A 154 -11.76 -1.43 11.16
N THR A 155 -12.34 -2.28 12.02
CA THR A 155 -13.27 -1.84 13.06
C THR A 155 -12.57 -1.01 14.14
N VAL A 156 -11.43 -1.47 14.67
CA VAL A 156 -10.66 -0.72 15.69
C VAL A 156 -10.17 0.62 15.15
N THR A 157 -9.71 0.66 13.90
CA THR A 157 -9.25 1.91 13.28
C THR A 157 -10.42 2.84 12.93
N LEU A 158 -11.59 2.32 12.53
CA LEU A 158 -12.80 3.13 12.35
C LEU A 158 -13.25 3.78 13.66
N LEU A 159 -13.30 3.03 14.76
CA LEU A 159 -13.62 3.59 16.09
C LEU A 159 -12.61 4.66 16.49
N SER A 160 -11.33 4.43 16.25
CA SER A 160 -10.27 5.40 16.52
C SER A 160 -10.41 6.67 15.67
N VAL A 161 -10.81 6.55 14.41
CA VAL A 161 -11.13 7.69 13.55
C VAL A 161 -12.29 8.52 14.14
N LEU A 162 -13.36 7.86 14.58
CA LEU A 162 -14.51 8.55 15.20
C LEU A 162 -14.11 9.27 16.49
N LEU A 163 -13.32 8.62 17.35
CA LEU A 163 -12.73 9.23 18.55
C LEU A 163 -11.84 10.43 18.19
N GLY A 164 -11.03 10.32 17.13
CA GLY A 164 -10.18 11.40 16.64
C GLY A 164 -10.98 12.61 16.17
N ILE A 165 -12.08 12.38 15.43
CA ILE A 165 -13.01 13.43 15.02
C ILE A 165 -13.59 14.13 16.27
N TYR A 166 -14.00 13.35 17.27
CA TYR A 166 -14.57 13.86 18.52
C TYR A 166 -13.56 14.69 19.34
N GLU A 167 -12.34 14.18 19.57
CA GLU A 167 -11.34 14.88 20.38
C GLU A 167 -10.80 16.14 19.69
N MET A 168 -10.56 16.08 18.38
CA MET A 168 -10.00 17.21 17.64
C MET A 168 -11.03 18.31 17.34
N ARG A 169 -12.33 18.09 17.60
CA ARG A 169 -13.39 19.07 17.32
C ARG A 169 -13.18 20.43 18.00
N VAL A 170 -12.51 20.44 19.15
CA VAL A 170 -12.21 21.63 19.96
C VAL A 170 -11.13 22.54 19.35
N LEU A 171 -10.35 22.04 18.40
CA LEU A 171 -9.30 22.80 17.72
C LEU A 171 -9.91 23.76 16.69
N ARG A 172 -9.26 24.92 16.51
CA ARG A 172 -9.74 25.97 15.59
C ARG A 172 -9.51 25.55 14.14
N PHE A 173 -10.48 25.88 13.29
CA PHE A 173 -10.37 25.67 11.85
C PHE A 173 -9.60 26.80 11.17
N ARG A 174 -8.68 26.45 10.27
CA ARG A 174 -7.82 27.39 9.52
C ARG A 174 -8.01 27.23 8.01
N SER A 175 -7.84 28.34 7.29
CA SER A 175 -7.80 28.31 5.83
C SER A 175 -6.65 27.44 5.31
N MET A 176 -6.90 26.76 4.19
CA MET A 176 -6.04 25.70 3.66
C MET A 176 -4.87 26.27 2.85
N ARG A 177 -3.64 25.86 3.19
CA ARG A 177 -2.44 26.21 2.42
C ARG A 177 -2.43 25.47 1.07
N THR A 178 -1.90 26.09 0.02
CA THR A 178 -1.83 25.53 -1.34
C THR A 178 -1.22 24.13 -1.43
N ARG A 179 -0.19 23.83 -0.63
CA ARG A 179 0.40 22.48 -0.55
C ARG A 179 -0.64 21.44 -0.11
N LEU A 180 -1.43 21.76 0.91
CA LEU A 180 -2.47 20.88 1.44
C LEU A 180 -3.60 20.65 0.43
N LYS A 181 -3.84 21.56 -0.52
CA LYS A 181 -4.81 21.35 -1.60
C LYS A 181 -4.39 20.18 -2.50
N LEU A 182 -3.10 20.07 -2.81
CA LEU A 182 -2.56 18.96 -3.60
C LEU A 182 -2.61 17.65 -2.79
N ASP A 183 -2.16 17.69 -1.54
CA ASP A 183 -2.17 16.50 -0.67
C ASP A 183 -3.60 15.96 -0.50
N ASN A 184 -4.60 16.85 -0.37
CA ASN A 184 -6.00 16.46 -0.31
C ASN A 184 -6.52 15.87 -1.63
N ALA A 185 -6.14 16.45 -2.78
CA ALA A 185 -6.52 15.91 -4.08
C ALA A 185 -5.94 14.50 -4.29
N LEU A 186 -4.66 14.29 -3.95
CA LEU A 186 -4.01 12.98 -4.01
C LEU A 186 -4.68 11.96 -3.08
N LEU A 187 -5.11 12.41 -1.89
CA LEU A 187 -5.84 11.55 -0.95
C LEU A 187 -7.18 11.10 -1.53
N VAL A 188 -7.96 12.01 -2.13
CA VAL A 188 -9.26 11.67 -2.72
C VAL A 188 -9.10 10.79 -3.96
N VAL A 189 -8.15 11.10 -4.85
CA VAL A 189 -7.89 10.28 -6.05
C VAL A 189 -7.43 8.88 -5.69
N SER A 190 -6.62 8.72 -4.65
CA SER A 190 -6.18 7.39 -4.21
C SER A 190 -7.27 6.60 -3.49
N GLN A 191 -8.17 7.29 -2.77
CA GLN A 191 -9.34 6.67 -2.15
C GLN A 191 -10.27 6.02 -3.17
N THR A 192 -10.44 6.60 -4.36
CA THR A 192 -11.33 6.01 -5.38
C THR A 192 -10.90 4.60 -5.77
N GLY A 193 -9.59 4.32 -5.83
CA GLY A 193 -9.08 2.97 -6.09
C GLY A 193 -9.50 1.94 -5.04
N ILE A 194 -9.48 2.32 -3.76
CA ILE A 194 -9.98 1.45 -2.67
C ILE A 194 -11.49 1.27 -2.78
N MET A 195 -12.24 2.34 -3.06
CA MET A 195 -13.69 2.25 -3.19
C MET A 195 -14.09 1.29 -4.31
N VAL A 196 -13.44 1.39 -5.48
CA VAL A 196 -13.68 0.46 -6.59
C VAL A 196 -13.37 -0.97 -6.16
N TYR A 197 -12.20 -1.24 -5.56
CA TYR A 197 -11.84 -2.57 -5.09
C TYR A 197 -12.87 -3.14 -4.09
N CYS A 198 -13.32 -2.33 -3.13
CA CYS A 198 -14.35 -2.72 -2.16
C CYS A 198 -15.69 -3.03 -2.84
N ILE A 199 -16.14 -2.22 -3.79
CA ILE A 199 -17.42 -2.43 -4.49
C ILE A 199 -17.42 -3.76 -5.26
N PHE A 200 -16.35 -4.06 -6.01
CA PHE A 200 -16.24 -5.32 -6.73
C PHE A 200 -16.17 -6.51 -5.76
N THR A 201 -15.43 -6.37 -4.66
CA THR A 201 -15.33 -7.43 -3.65
C THR A 201 -16.66 -7.67 -2.92
N ILE A 202 -17.39 -6.61 -2.57
CA ILE A 202 -18.74 -6.69 -1.98
C ILE A 202 -19.70 -7.38 -2.95
N THR A 203 -19.65 -7.01 -4.22
CA THR A 203 -20.50 -7.61 -5.26
C THR A 203 -20.26 -9.13 -5.35
N ALA A 204 -19.01 -9.56 -5.53
CA ALA A 204 -18.70 -10.99 -5.58
C ALA A 204 -19.07 -11.73 -4.28
N SER A 205 -18.85 -11.10 -3.12
CA SER A 205 -19.15 -11.70 -1.81
C SER A 205 -20.65 -11.86 -1.57
N TYR A 206 -21.46 -10.90 -2.04
CA TYR A 206 -22.91 -10.90 -1.85
C TYR A 206 -23.60 -11.98 -2.69
N PHE A 207 -23.14 -12.18 -3.94
CA PHE A 207 -23.72 -13.16 -4.86
C PHE A 207 -23.21 -14.61 -4.64
N SER A 208 -22.17 -14.81 -3.83
CA SER A 208 -21.65 -16.15 -3.50
C SER A 208 -22.35 -16.74 -2.27
N SER A 209 -23.26 -17.70 -2.48
CA SER A 209 -24.37 -18.02 -1.58
C SER A 209 -24.09 -18.87 -0.33
N SER A 210 -22.84 -19.15 0.11
CA SER A 210 -22.69 -20.15 1.18
C SER A 210 -21.55 -20.04 2.20
N SER A 211 -20.56 -19.14 2.11
CA SER A 211 -19.50 -19.04 3.16
C SER A 211 -18.76 -17.69 3.23
N SER A 212 -19.24 -16.65 2.55
CA SER A 212 -18.44 -15.45 2.28
C SER A 212 -18.87 -14.20 3.05
N HIS A 213 -19.74 -14.36 4.04
CA HIS A 213 -20.25 -13.24 4.85
C HIS A 213 -19.14 -12.50 5.61
N LEU A 214 -18.10 -13.19 6.09
CA LEU A 214 -16.97 -12.55 6.76
C LEU A 214 -16.20 -11.61 5.81
N MET A 215 -15.97 -12.04 4.57
CA MET A 215 -15.31 -11.19 3.56
C MET A 215 -16.20 -10.00 3.16
N LEU A 216 -17.52 -10.19 3.09
CA LEU A 216 -18.48 -9.11 2.89
C LEU A 216 -18.37 -8.07 4.02
N PHE A 217 -18.43 -8.51 5.28
CA PHE A 217 -18.30 -7.61 6.44
C PHE A 217 -16.94 -6.93 6.50
N ALA A 218 -15.84 -7.65 6.23
CA ALA A 218 -14.50 -7.08 6.16
C ALA A 218 -14.40 -6.00 5.07
N SER A 219 -14.99 -6.25 3.90
CA SER A 219 -14.99 -5.29 2.78
C SER A 219 -15.84 -4.06 3.06
N LEU A 220 -17.00 -4.23 3.71
CA LEU A 220 -17.83 -3.12 4.19
C LEU A 220 -17.12 -2.31 5.27
N ALA A 221 -16.47 -2.98 6.23
CA ALA A 221 -15.68 -2.33 7.25
C ALA A 221 -14.52 -1.53 6.65
N ASN A 222 -13.80 -2.08 5.66
CA ASN A 222 -12.73 -1.36 4.95
C ASN A 222 -13.26 -0.12 4.22
N LEU A 223 -14.41 -0.22 3.56
CA LEU A 223 -15.06 0.91 2.89
C LEU A 223 -15.44 2.02 3.88
N LEU A 224 -16.10 1.66 4.98
CA LEU A 224 -16.47 2.62 6.02
C LEU A 224 -15.24 3.25 6.70
N GLN A 225 -14.23 2.44 6.99
CA GLN A 225 -12.98 2.86 7.60
C GLN A 225 -12.23 3.86 6.72
N THR A 226 -12.08 3.58 5.42
CA THR A 226 -11.37 4.46 4.48
C THR A 226 -12.12 5.75 4.20
N CYS A 227 -13.45 5.71 4.08
CA CYS A 227 -14.29 6.90 4.00
C CYS A 227 -14.16 7.77 5.26
N GLY A 228 -14.34 7.17 6.45
CA GLY A 228 -14.20 7.87 7.72
C GLY A 228 -12.81 8.48 7.91
N GLN A 229 -11.76 7.72 7.58
CA GLN A 229 -10.39 8.19 7.69
C GLN A 229 -10.10 9.35 6.73
N THR A 230 -10.59 9.30 5.50
CA THR A 230 -10.41 10.41 4.55
C THR A 230 -11.06 11.68 5.08
N LEU A 231 -12.31 11.58 5.56
CA LEU A 231 -13.01 12.71 6.18
C LEU A 231 -12.24 13.26 7.41
N PHE A 232 -11.75 12.37 8.27
CA PHE A 232 -10.95 12.75 9.43
C PHE A 232 -9.67 13.49 9.02
N VAL A 233 -8.89 12.96 8.07
CA VAL A 233 -7.64 13.57 7.62
C VAL A 233 -7.91 14.93 6.97
N LEU A 234 -8.90 15.04 6.07
CA LEU A 234 -9.26 16.31 5.43
C LEU A 234 -9.66 17.39 6.44
N ASN A 235 -10.40 17.00 7.49
CA ASN A 235 -10.79 17.87 8.58
C ASN A 235 -9.60 18.23 9.50
N ALA A 236 -8.81 17.23 9.91
CA ALA A 236 -7.68 17.39 10.82
C ALA A 236 -6.55 18.25 10.24
N MET A 237 -6.30 18.14 8.93
CA MET A 237 -5.30 18.96 8.21
C MET A 237 -5.60 20.46 8.24
N ARG A 238 -6.83 20.85 8.59
CA ARG A 238 -7.25 22.25 8.73
C ARG A 238 -7.33 22.71 10.18
N ARG A 239 -7.04 21.83 11.15
CA ARG A 239 -7.16 22.12 12.59
C ARG A 239 -5.83 22.55 13.19
N VAL A 240 -5.87 23.61 14.00
CA VAL A 240 -4.71 24.13 14.74
C VAL A 240 -5.15 24.53 16.15
N ALA A 241 -4.25 24.37 17.12
CA ALA A 241 -4.45 24.83 18.49
C ALA A 241 -4.70 26.35 18.53
N LYS A 242 -5.71 26.76 19.30
CA LYS A 242 -6.12 28.16 19.49
C LYS A 242 -5.36 28.83 20.64
N ASN A 243 -5.11 28.09 21.73
CA ASN A 243 -4.59 28.62 23.00
C ASN A 243 -3.44 27.72 23.53
N MET A 244 -2.62 28.26 24.43
CA MET A 244 -1.52 27.53 25.11
C MET A 244 -1.99 26.27 25.86
N GLU A 245 -3.18 26.31 26.46
CA GLU A 245 -3.77 25.13 27.13
C GLU A 245 -3.96 23.95 26.17
N GLN A 246 -4.39 24.20 24.94
CA GLN A 246 -4.57 23.16 23.92
C GLN A 246 -3.23 22.62 23.43
N VAL A 247 -2.19 23.46 23.40
CA VAL A 247 -0.82 23.03 23.08
C VAL A 247 -0.22 22.16 24.19
N LYS A 248 -0.58 22.41 25.45
CA LYS A 248 -0.21 21.56 26.58
C LYS A 248 -0.99 20.24 26.60
N LYS A 249 -2.33 20.29 26.49
CA LYS A 249 -3.22 19.11 26.57
C LYS A 249 -3.15 18.20 25.34
N LYS A 250 -2.84 18.76 24.16
CA LYS A 250 -2.73 18.07 22.86
C LYS A 250 -3.92 17.12 22.53
N PRO A 251 -5.18 17.62 22.52
CA PRO A 251 -6.38 16.79 22.32
C PRO A 251 -6.40 16.03 20.99
N GLY A 252 -6.51 14.70 21.00
CA GLY A 252 -6.44 13.88 19.79
C GLY A 252 -5.04 13.40 19.43
N ARG A 253 -3.98 13.84 20.13
CA ARG A 253 -2.59 13.46 19.81
C ARG A 253 -2.36 11.95 19.89
N GLN A 254 -2.89 11.30 20.92
CA GLN A 254 -2.74 9.85 21.11
C GLN A 254 -3.42 9.07 20.00
N VAL A 255 -4.62 9.50 19.62
CA VAL A 255 -5.40 8.90 18.52
C VAL A 255 -4.67 9.05 17.19
N VAL A 256 -4.16 10.24 16.87
CA VAL A 256 -3.39 10.47 15.64
C VAL A 256 -2.12 9.61 15.62
N THR A 257 -1.41 9.48 16.73
CA THR A 257 -0.23 8.60 16.83
C THR A 257 -0.60 7.13 16.62
N PHE A 258 -1.68 6.65 17.23
CA PHE A 258 -2.17 5.30 17.02
C PHE A 258 -2.55 5.06 15.54
N LEU A 259 -3.34 5.96 14.96
CA LEU A 259 -3.79 5.87 13.56
C LEU A 259 -2.64 5.90 12.57
N PHE A 260 -1.56 6.63 12.87
CA PHE A 260 -0.33 6.64 12.08
C PHE A 260 0.29 5.24 12.00
N VAL A 261 0.48 4.57 13.15
CA VAL A 261 1.06 3.21 13.18
C VAL A 261 0.10 2.17 12.58
N ALA A 262 -1.19 2.25 12.90
CA ALA A 262 -2.19 1.33 12.36
C ALA A 262 -2.34 1.46 10.83
N ASN A 263 -2.21 2.67 10.27
CA ASN A 263 -2.20 2.84 8.81
C ASN A 263 -0.99 2.23 8.15
N TYR A 264 0.17 2.31 8.80
CA TYR A 264 1.36 1.65 8.32
C TYR A 264 1.21 0.11 8.36
N ALA A 265 0.52 -0.44 9.36
CA ALA A 265 0.16 -1.87 9.41
C ALA A 265 -0.74 -2.27 8.22
N MET A 266 -1.82 -1.50 7.98
CA MET A 266 -2.73 -1.73 6.86
C MET A 266 -2.05 -1.58 5.50
N TRP A 267 -1.09 -0.66 5.39
CA TRP A 267 -0.24 -0.52 4.19
C TRP A 267 0.58 -1.78 3.93
N ALA A 268 1.23 -2.33 4.96
CA ALA A 268 2.00 -3.57 4.83
C ALA A 268 1.10 -4.75 4.42
N LEU A 269 -0.06 -4.92 5.07
CA LEU A 269 -1.02 -5.97 4.69
C LEU A 269 -1.45 -5.84 3.22
N ASN A 270 -1.81 -4.64 2.76
CA ASN A 270 -2.18 -4.40 1.36
C ASN A 270 -1.07 -4.76 0.36
N ILE A 271 0.20 -4.59 0.74
CA ILE A 271 1.34 -4.95 -0.13
C ILE A 271 1.50 -6.46 -0.21
N PHE A 272 1.47 -7.15 0.92
CA PHE A 272 1.87 -8.56 1.00
C PHE A 272 0.72 -9.54 0.74
N GLU A 273 -0.50 -9.18 1.12
CA GLU A 273 -1.67 -10.03 1.00
C GLU A 273 -2.41 -9.78 -0.31
N LYS A 274 -2.86 -8.53 -0.51
CA LYS A 274 -3.79 -8.18 -1.59
C LYS A 274 -3.20 -8.37 -2.99
N SER A 275 -1.88 -8.34 -3.08
CA SER A 275 -1.13 -8.55 -4.32
C SER A 275 -1.10 -9.99 -4.83
N ARG A 276 -1.53 -10.95 -4.01
CA ARG A 276 -1.48 -12.37 -4.37
C ARG A 276 -2.77 -12.81 -5.03
N ALA A 277 -2.65 -13.42 -6.21
CA ALA A 277 -3.77 -14.06 -6.90
C ALA A 277 -4.40 -15.19 -6.06
N GLU A 278 -3.59 -15.91 -5.27
CA GLU A 278 -4.03 -17.00 -4.41
C GLU A 278 -4.89 -16.57 -3.22
N ALA A 279 -4.86 -15.28 -2.86
CA ALA A 279 -5.61 -14.69 -1.75
C ALA A 279 -7.08 -14.40 -2.09
N HIS A 280 -7.47 -14.47 -3.38
CA HIS A 280 -8.80 -14.07 -3.85
C HIS A 280 -9.47 -15.13 -4.74
N PRO A 281 -9.60 -16.39 -4.28
CA PRO A 281 -10.20 -17.45 -5.09
C PRO A 281 -11.64 -17.09 -5.49
N LEU A 282 -12.40 -16.49 -4.58
CA LEU A 282 -13.81 -16.14 -4.82
C LEU A 282 -14.00 -15.10 -5.92
N GLN A 283 -13.17 -14.06 -5.95
CA GLN A 283 -13.28 -13.00 -6.97
C GLN A 283 -12.85 -13.51 -8.34
N LEU A 284 -11.85 -14.39 -8.38
CA LEU A 284 -11.41 -15.07 -9.60
C LEU A 284 -12.49 -16.00 -10.14
N ASP A 285 -13.17 -16.75 -9.26
CA ASP A 285 -14.26 -17.65 -9.64
C ASP A 285 -15.49 -16.89 -10.15
N PHE A 286 -15.80 -15.72 -9.57
CA PHE A 286 -16.97 -14.92 -9.94
C PHE A 286 -16.76 -14.06 -11.19
N PHE A 287 -15.67 -13.30 -11.27
CA PHE A 287 -15.41 -12.37 -12.39
C PHE A 287 -14.56 -12.98 -13.51
N GLY A 288 -13.92 -14.13 -13.26
CA GLY A 288 -12.91 -14.69 -14.14
C GLY A 288 -11.55 -14.01 -13.99
N VAL A 289 -10.51 -14.75 -14.38
CA VAL A 289 -9.10 -14.34 -14.20
C VAL A 289 -8.80 -13.01 -14.87
N TRP A 290 -9.30 -12.78 -16.09
CA TRP A 290 -8.98 -11.56 -16.85
C TRP A 290 -9.59 -10.29 -16.26
N ALA A 291 -10.90 -10.30 -15.98
CA ALA A 291 -11.58 -9.11 -15.46
C ALA A 291 -11.06 -8.73 -14.08
N TRP A 292 -10.91 -9.72 -13.18
CA TRP A 292 -10.36 -9.46 -11.85
C TRP A 292 -8.90 -9.01 -11.89
N SER A 293 -8.10 -9.55 -12.81
CA SER A 293 -6.70 -9.13 -13.00
C SER A 293 -6.61 -7.67 -13.44
N VAL A 294 -7.45 -7.21 -14.37
CA VAL A 294 -7.49 -5.80 -14.80
C VAL A 294 -7.89 -4.89 -13.64
N VAL A 295 -8.96 -5.24 -12.92
CA VAL A 295 -9.44 -4.43 -11.78
C VAL A 295 -8.35 -4.33 -10.72
N SER A 296 -7.81 -5.47 -10.27
CA SER A 296 -6.79 -5.51 -9.21
C SER A 296 -5.50 -4.78 -9.59
N GLN A 297 -5.04 -4.87 -10.85
CA GLN A 297 -3.86 -4.14 -11.32
C GLN A 297 -4.02 -2.62 -11.26
N ILE A 298 -5.24 -2.09 -11.38
CA ILE A 298 -5.51 -0.65 -11.29
C ILE A 298 -5.74 -0.25 -9.83
N THR A 299 -6.55 -1.02 -9.10
CA THR A 299 -7.02 -0.61 -7.77
C THR A 299 -6.00 -0.85 -6.67
N LEU A 300 -5.23 -1.94 -6.73
CA LEU A 300 -4.27 -2.28 -5.66
C LEU A 300 -3.15 -1.24 -5.54
N PRO A 301 -2.55 -0.74 -6.63
CA PRO A 301 -1.55 0.33 -6.54
C PRO A 301 -2.10 1.62 -5.93
N LEU A 302 -3.32 2.01 -6.31
CA LEU A 302 -4.02 3.16 -5.72
C LEU A 302 -4.31 2.94 -4.23
N ALA A 303 -4.70 1.72 -3.83
CA ALA A 303 -4.94 1.36 -2.44
C ALA A 303 -3.67 1.42 -1.58
N ILE A 304 -2.56 0.90 -2.09
CA ILE A 304 -1.25 0.99 -1.43
C ILE A 304 -0.85 2.47 -1.31
N PHE A 305 -1.00 3.25 -2.38
CA PHE A 305 -0.68 4.67 -2.37
C PHE A 305 -1.55 5.46 -1.39
N TYR A 306 -2.85 5.17 -1.28
CA TYR A 306 -3.73 5.79 -0.29
C TYR A 306 -3.26 5.53 1.14
N ARG A 307 -2.94 4.28 1.50
CA ARG A 307 -2.48 3.93 2.86
C ARG A 307 -1.15 4.63 3.19
N PHE A 308 -0.24 4.70 2.23
CA PHE A 308 1.00 5.46 2.37
C PHE A 308 0.76 6.96 2.54
N HIS A 309 0.03 7.58 1.61
CA HIS A 309 -0.19 9.02 1.59
C HIS A 309 -1.02 9.51 2.78
N SER A 310 -2.00 8.73 3.21
CA SER A 310 -2.77 9.03 4.44
C SER A 310 -1.89 8.97 5.69
N THR A 311 -0.91 8.07 5.76
CA THR A 311 0.11 8.04 6.82
C THR A 311 0.95 9.31 6.83
N VAL A 312 1.38 9.79 5.65
CA VAL A 312 2.10 11.07 5.50
C VAL A 312 1.24 12.24 5.98
N CYS A 313 -0.04 12.28 5.59
CA CYS A 313 -0.96 13.33 6.03
C CYS A 313 -1.17 13.31 7.55
N LEU A 314 -1.36 12.13 8.16
CA LEU A 314 -1.46 11.98 9.62
C LEU A 314 -0.20 12.46 10.34
N PHE A 315 0.98 12.20 9.79
CA PHE A 315 2.24 12.73 10.31
C PHE A 315 2.30 14.27 10.21
N GLU A 316 1.76 14.87 9.14
CA GLU A 316 1.67 16.32 9.03
C GLU A 316 0.71 16.93 10.06
N VAL A 317 -0.46 16.32 10.28
CA VAL A 317 -1.41 16.67 11.35
C VAL A 317 -0.69 16.63 12.70
N TRP A 318 -0.02 15.51 12.99
CA TRP A 318 0.77 15.32 14.21
C TRP A 318 1.83 16.43 14.35
N LYS A 319 2.59 16.74 13.31
CA LYS A 319 3.65 17.76 13.41
C LYS A 319 3.09 19.18 13.60
N ASN A 320 1.98 19.53 12.94
CA ASN A 320 1.58 20.92 12.76
C ASN A 320 0.41 21.38 13.64
N CYS A 321 -0.45 20.49 14.13
CA CYS A 321 -1.68 20.88 14.84
C CYS A 321 -1.46 21.68 16.13
N TYR A 322 -0.31 21.53 16.79
CA TYR A 322 -0.03 22.17 18.09
C TYR A 322 1.06 23.24 18.03
N LYS A 323 1.37 23.75 16.83
CA LYS A 323 2.29 24.88 16.67
C LYS A 323 1.49 26.19 16.79
N LEU A 324 1.70 26.92 17.89
CA LEU A 324 1.24 28.30 18.01
C LEU A 324 2.11 29.21 17.14
N LYS A 325 1.47 30.16 16.45
CA LYS A 325 2.18 31.23 15.75
C LYS A 325 2.43 32.39 16.71
N PRO A 326 3.54 33.13 16.54
CA PRO A 326 3.83 34.32 17.34
C PRO A 326 2.71 35.37 17.27
N ASP A 327 1.97 35.44 16.15
CA ASP A 327 0.78 36.30 15.98
C ASP A 327 -0.40 35.97 16.95
N GLN A 328 -0.25 34.97 17.82
CA GLN A 328 -1.26 34.48 18.77
C GLN A 328 -0.76 34.43 20.22
N LEU A 329 0.45 34.94 20.49
CA LEU A 329 0.93 35.25 21.84
C LEU A 329 0.60 36.70 22.17
#